data_AF-A0A412WMY6-F1
#
_entry.id   AF-A0A412WMY6-F1
#
_cell.length_a   1.000
_cell.length_b   1.000
_cell.length_c   1.000
_cell.angle_alpha   90.00
_cell.angle_beta   90.00
_cell.angle_gamma   90.00
#
_symmetry.space_group_name_H-M   'P 1'
#
loop_
_entity.id
_entity.type
_entity.pdbx_description
1 polymer ?
#
loop_
_entity_poly.entity_id
_entity_poly.type
_entity_poly.pdbx_seq_one_letter_code
_entity_poly.pdbx_strand_id
1 'polypeptide(L)'
;MNLPEEVCLGNEKVSYIYTSAGEKLATRVGSSLTYYRGPLVYSGNNLLYLVHPEGLTRKSTGGYVYYYMKRDHLGSTRVLCHASGTTLVADQTTGYYPFGLAHGHGNLNLNRYLFSGKELQDQSLGGKLLGLYDFGSRFYDPTLGRWFNVDPRLEFVSPYGYCANNPVLYIDPNGEDIVLTISKEVTVTVATRLIDLKITVPDWTGARKLFTKSITLQGDEILLAALDI
;
A
#
# COMPACT_ATOMS: atom_id res chain seq x y z
N MET A 1 10.48 5.52 -15.42
CA MET A 1 9.19 4.84 -15.15
C MET A 1 8.13 5.46 -16.04
N ASN A 2 7.04 4.72 -16.28
CA ASN A 2 5.91 5.17 -17.08
C ASN A 2 4.73 5.56 -16.15
N LEU A 3 4.93 6.60 -15.34
CA LEU A 3 3.91 7.12 -14.42
C LEU A 3 3.12 8.25 -15.11
N PRO A 4 1.82 8.40 -14.82
CA PRO A 4 1.01 9.44 -15.43
C PRO A 4 1.44 10.83 -14.95
N GLU A 5 1.77 11.71 -15.89
CA GLU A 5 2.08 13.12 -15.62
C GLU A 5 0.81 13.98 -15.53
N GLU A 6 -0.19 13.71 -16.38
CA GLU A 6 -1.47 14.41 -16.39
C GLU A 6 -2.60 13.43 -16.73
N VAL A 7 -3.71 13.55 -16.02
CA VAL A 7 -4.98 12.89 -16.33
C VAL A 7 -6.01 13.98 -16.57
N CYS A 8 -6.70 13.95 -17.70
CA CYS A 8 -7.65 14.98 -18.10
C CYS A 8 -8.98 14.41 -18.59
N LEU A 9 -10.05 15.18 -18.40
CA LEU A 9 -11.36 14.94 -18.98
C LEU A 9 -11.94 16.28 -19.40
N GLY A 10 -11.88 16.56 -20.71
CA GLY A 10 -12.18 17.90 -21.22
C GLY A 10 -11.20 18.94 -20.66
N ASN A 11 -11.72 19.97 -19.99
CA ASN A 11 -10.93 21.04 -19.39
C ASN A 11 -10.47 20.74 -17.96
N GLU A 12 -11.04 19.70 -17.32
CA GLU A 12 -10.65 19.28 -15.98
C GLU A 12 -9.41 18.41 -16.05
N LYS A 13 -8.45 18.67 -15.15
CA LYS A 13 -7.19 17.95 -15.14
C LYS A 13 -6.57 17.83 -13.76
N VAL A 14 -5.83 16.75 -13.60
CA VAL A 14 -4.97 16.47 -12.45
C VAL A 14 -3.58 16.20 -12.97
N SER A 15 -2.60 16.94 -12.48
CA SER A 15 -1.19 16.77 -12.87
C SER A 15 -0.37 16.27 -11.67
N TYR A 16 0.66 15.48 -11.95
CA TYR A 16 1.53 14.88 -10.95
C TYR A 16 2.98 15.27 -11.20
N ILE A 17 3.73 15.49 -10.12
CA ILE A 17 5.16 15.81 -10.17
C ILE A 17 5.88 14.73 -9.39
N TYR A 18 6.91 14.14 -9.99
CA TYR A 18 7.70 13.05 -9.39
C TYR A 18 9.19 13.42 -9.33
N THR A 19 9.93 12.73 -8.46
CA THR A 19 11.39 12.67 -8.56
C THR A 19 11.81 11.84 -9.78
N SER A 20 13.08 11.90 -10.17
CA SER A 20 13.64 10.98 -11.18
C SER A 20 13.56 9.51 -10.77
N ALA A 21 13.46 9.24 -9.47
CA ALA A 21 13.27 7.90 -8.89
C ALA A 21 11.79 7.49 -8.78
N GLY A 22 10.83 8.34 -9.18
CA GLY A 22 9.40 8.00 -9.25
C GLY A 22 8.61 8.29 -7.99
N GLU A 23 9.24 8.87 -6.98
CA GLU A 23 8.54 9.30 -5.77
C GLU A 23 7.67 10.52 -6.09
N LYS A 24 6.38 10.44 -5.76
CA LYS A 24 5.43 11.53 -5.98
C LYS A 24 5.72 12.70 -5.03
N LEU A 25 6.01 13.86 -5.60
CA LEU A 25 6.32 15.10 -4.89
C LEU A 25 5.14 16.06 -4.77
N ALA A 26 4.25 16.07 -5.76
CA ALA A 26 3.06 16.90 -5.74
C ALA A 26 1.94 16.40 -6.65
N THR A 27 0.71 16.75 -6.27
CA THR A 27 -0.49 16.65 -7.12
C THR A 27 -1.07 18.04 -7.30
N ARG A 28 -1.45 18.40 -8.52
CA ARG A 28 -2.03 19.69 -8.88
C ARG A 28 -3.42 19.51 -9.47
N VAL A 29 -4.38 20.29 -8.95
CA VAL A 29 -5.76 20.38 -9.48
C VAL A 29 -6.08 21.86 -9.65
N GLY A 30 -6.20 22.32 -10.90
CA GLY A 30 -6.31 23.75 -11.19
C GLY A 30 -5.11 24.55 -10.68
N SER A 31 -5.35 25.48 -9.75
CA SER A 31 -4.31 26.26 -9.04
C SER A 31 -3.87 25.63 -7.71
N SER A 32 -4.60 24.64 -7.19
CA SER A 32 -4.33 23.99 -5.91
C SER A 32 -3.22 22.95 -6.04
N LEU A 33 -2.28 22.98 -5.11
CA LEU A 33 -1.15 22.04 -5.03
C LEU A 33 -1.15 21.32 -3.69
N THR A 34 -1.12 20.00 -3.75
CA THR A 34 -0.84 19.12 -2.61
C THR A 34 0.62 18.66 -2.70
N TYR A 35 1.43 18.92 -1.68
CA TYR A 35 2.84 18.54 -1.63
C TYR A 35 3.07 17.37 -0.68
N TYR A 36 3.92 16.45 -1.10
CA TYR A 36 4.38 15.31 -0.32
C TYR A 36 5.84 15.55 0.09
N ARG A 37 6.13 15.52 1.39
CA ARG A 37 7.46 15.75 1.96
C ARG A 37 7.75 14.69 3.01
N GLY A 38 8.23 13.53 2.53
CA GLY A 38 8.33 12.33 3.35
C GLY A 38 6.95 11.99 3.96
N PRO A 39 6.82 11.87 5.29
CA PRO A 39 5.54 11.53 5.92
C PRO A 39 4.55 12.70 5.95
N LEU A 40 4.95 13.93 5.62
CA LEU A 40 4.10 15.12 5.76
C LEU A 40 3.42 15.47 4.43
N VAL A 41 2.11 15.75 4.50
CA VAL A 41 1.31 16.16 3.34
C VAL A 41 0.74 17.56 3.57
N TYR A 42 0.96 18.45 2.61
CA TYR A 42 0.57 19.86 2.68
C TYR A 42 -0.38 20.24 1.55
N SER A 43 -1.28 21.21 1.79
CA SER A 43 -1.99 21.96 0.76
C SER A 43 -1.47 23.39 0.75
N GLY A 44 -0.72 23.76 -0.29
CA GLY A 44 0.09 24.98 -0.27
C GLY A 44 1.03 25.00 0.94
N ASN A 45 0.88 25.99 1.82
CA ASN A 45 1.67 26.13 3.06
C ASN A 45 0.99 25.51 4.30
N ASN A 46 -0.20 24.91 4.16
CA ASN A 46 -0.95 24.33 5.26
C ASN A 46 -0.65 22.84 5.40
N LEU A 47 -0.21 22.39 6.57
CA LEU A 47 -0.05 20.96 6.87
C LEU A 47 -1.44 20.31 7.00
N LEU A 48 -1.75 19.38 6.09
CA LEU A 48 -2.98 18.60 6.15
C LEU A 48 -2.89 17.49 7.19
N TYR A 49 -1.85 16.66 7.07
CA TYR A 49 -1.61 15.54 7.99
C TYR A 49 -0.18 15.01 7.86
N LEU A 50 0.25 14.28 8.89
CA LEU A 50 1.47 13.48 8.93
C LEU A 50 1.09 12.00 8.99
N VAL A 51 1.71 11.17 8.15
CA VAL A 51 1.51 9.72 8.10
C VAL A 51 2.57 9.02 8.96
N HIS A 52 2.18 7.98 9.68
CA HIS A 52 3.09 7.14 10.46
C HIS A 52 2.67 5.65 10.35
N PRO A 53 3.50 4.68 10.77
CA PRO A 53 3.21 3.26 10.56
C PRO A 53 1.83 2.80 11.07
N GLU A 54 1.38 3.33 12.21
CA GLU A 54 0.08 2.97 12.80
C GLU A 54 -1.13 3.77 12.25
N GLY A 55 -0.91 4.84 11.47
CA GLY A 55 -2.01 5.69 11.02
C GLY A 55 -1.58 7.09 10.56
N LEU A 56 -2.32 8.11 11.00
CA LEU A 56 -2.03 9.50 10.63
C LEU A 56 -2.37 10.47 11.75
N THR A 57 -1.71 11.62 11.74
CA THR A 57 -1.93 12.72 12.69
C THR A 57 -2.39 13.96 11.94
N ARG A 58 -3.46 14.60 12.41
CA ARG A 58 -4.01 15.85 11.85
C ARG A 58 -3.92 16.98 12.84
N LYS A 59 -3.65 18.21 12.37
CA LYS A 59 -3.72 19.40 13.21
C LYS A 59 -5.20 19.77 13.46
N SER A 60 -5.51 20.10 14.70
CA SER A 60 -6.82 20.62 15.13
C SER A 60 -6.61 21.95 15.87
N THR A 61 -7.69 22.69 16.15
CA THR A 61 -7.66 24.00 16.83
C THR A 61 -6.91 23.94 18.17
N GLY A 62 -7.02 22.81 18.88
CA GLY A 62 -6.40 22.60 20.20
C GLY A 62 -5.10 21.79 20.21
N GLY A 63 -4.48 21.52 19.07
CA GLY A 63 -3.26 20.70 18.98
C GLY A 63 -3.30 19.68 17.85
N TYR A 64 -3.12 18.41 18.18
CA TYR A 64 -3.09 17.31 17.21
C TYR A 64 -4.06 16.19 17.60
N VAL A 65 -4.69 15.59 16.58
CA VAL A 65 -5.51 14.39 16.72
C VAL A 65 -4.77 13.24 16.07
N TYR A 66 -4.56 12.18 16.84
CA TYR A 66 -3.88 10.96 16.39
C TYR A 66 -4.94 9.94 15.99
N TYR A 67 -4.87 9.53 14.73
CA TYR A 67 -5.73 8.51 14.15
C TYR A 67 -4.93 7.22 13.95
N TYR A 68 -5.55 6.10 14.33
CA TYR A 68 -5.01 4.76 14.18
C TYR A 68 -5.80 4.01 13.12
N MET A 69 -5.09 3.28 12.26
CA MET A 69 -5.68 2.48 11.18
C MET A 69 -5.78 1.03 11.62
N LYS A 70 -7.00 0.53 11.77
CA LYS A 70 -7.23 -0.92 11.87
C LYS A 70 -7.24 -1.52 10.47
N ARG A 71 -6.25 -2.34 10.17
CA ARG A 71 -6.06 -2.96 8.84
C ARG A 71 -6.50 -4.42 8.82
N ASP A 72 -6.82 -4.93 7.65
CA ASP A 72 -7.00 -6.37 7.42
C ASP A 72 -5.66 -7.07 7.13
N HIS A 73 -5.71 -8.38 6.82
CA HIS A 73 -4.50 -9.18 6.62
C HIS A 73 -3.67 -8.72 5.43
N LEU A 74 -4.27 -8.03 4.45
CA LEU A 74 -3.56 -7.46 3.30
C LEU A 74 -3.11 -6.02 3.56
N GLY A 75 -3.29 -5.50 4.78
CA GLY A 75 -2.94 -4.12 5.10
C GLY A 75 -3.95 -3.08 4.62
N SER A 76 -5.13 -3.48 4.13
CA SER A 76 -6.17 -2.52 3.75
C SER A 76 -6.81 -1.89 4.98
N THR A 77 -6.93 -0.57 5.01
CA THR A 77 -7.52 0.15 6.15
C THR A 77 -9.04 -0.07 6.22
N ARG A 78 -9.51 -0.78 7.24
CA ARG A 78 -10.95 -1.07 7.43
C ARG A 78 -11.64 -0.04 8.30
N VAL A 79 -10.94 0.45 9.32
CA VAL A 79 -11.43 1.47 10.25
C VAL A 79 -10.31 2.45 10.55
N LEU A 80 -10.60 3.73 10.50
CA LEU A 80 -9.78 4.78 11.08
C LEU A 80 -10.46 5.24 12.37
N CYS A 81 -9.73 5.25 13.47
CA CYS A 81 -10.26 5.64 14.77
C CYS A 81 -9.34 6.59 15.53
N HIS A 82 -9.91 7.41 16.40
CA HIS A 82 -9.16 8.21 17.37
C HIS A 82 -9.71 7.98 18.78
N ALA A 83 -8.87 8.27 19.77
CA ALA A 83 -9.31 8.32 21.17
C ALA A 83 -9.92 9.68 21.47
N SER A 84 -11.13 9.69 22.02
CA SER A 84 -11.82 10.86 22.55
C SER A 84 -12.11 10.63 24.03
N GLY A 85 -11.29 11.23 24.89
CA GLY A 85 -11.25 10.90 26.32
C GLY A 85 -10.88 9.43 26.54
N THR A 86 -11.77 8.66 27.15
CA THR A 86 -11.60 7.21 27.39
C THR A 86 -12.30 6.33 26.34
N THR A 87 -12.88 6.93 25.29
CA THR A 87 -13.66 6.22 24.28
C THR A 87 -12.90 6.17 22.95
N LEU A 88 -12.93 5.03 22.28
CA LEU A 88 -12.44 4.89 20.91
C LEU A 88 -13.57 5.18 19.93
N VAL A 89 -13.37 6.14 19.02
CA VAL A 89 -14.37 6.57 18.03
C VAL A 89 -13.90 6.16 16.64
N ALA A 90 -14.78 5.53 15.85
CA ALA A 90 -14.53 5.18 14.47
C ALA A 90 -15.04 6.27 13.52
N ASP A 91 -14.15 7.11 13.01
CA ASP A 91 -14.52 8.26 12.16
C ASP A 91 -14.61 7.94 10.68
N GLN A 92 -13.94 6.86 10.26
CA GLN A 92 -14.00 6.38 8.90
C GLN A 92 -14.01 4.86 8.89
N THR A 93 -14.85 4.28 8.03
CA THR A 93 -14.96 2.84 7.82
C THR A 93 -14.97 2.53 6.34
N THR A 94 -14.39 1.40 5.93
CA THR A 94 -14.39 0.98 4.54
C THR A 94 -14.41 -0.56 4.43
N GLY A 95 -15.33 -1.08 3.61
CA GLY A 95 -15.40 -2.46 3.17
C GLY A 95 -15.01 -2.57 1.69
N TYR A 96 -14.23 -3.60 1.35
CA TYR A 96 -13.67 -3.79 0.01
C TYR A 96 -14.12 -5.09 -0.61
N TYR A 97 -14.42 -5.06 -1.90
CA TYR A 97 -14.41 -6.25 -2.75
C TYR A 97 -12.98 -6.79 -2.83
N PRO A 98 -12.77 -8.06 -3.24
CA PRO A 98 -11.44 -8.66 -3.32
C PRO A 98 -10.41 -7.85 -4.11
N PHE A 99 -10.84 -7.16 -5.16
CA PHE A 99 -9.98 -6.31 -5.99
C PHE A 99 -9.87 -4.86 -5.49
N GLY A 100 -10.32 -4.55 -4.28
CA GLY A 100 -10.09 -3.26 -3.63
C GLY A 100 -11.12 -2.17 -3.93
N LEU A 101 -12.15 -2.45 -4.73
CA LEU A 101 -13.27 -1.53 -4.91
C LEU A 101 -14.08 -1.47 -3.61
N ALA A 102 -14.35 -0.26 -3.12
CA ALA A 102 -15.14 -0.09 -1.90
C ALA A 102 -16.62 -0.45 -2.16
N HIS A 103 -17.20 -1.32 -1.31
CA HIS A 103 -18.62 -1.72 -1.39
C HIS A 103 -19.48 -1.14 -0.24
N GLY A 104 -18.85 -0.38 0.65
CA GLY A 104 -19.49 0.29 1.76
C GLY A 104 -18.46 1.13 2.50
N HIS A 105 -18.79 2.39 2.77
CA HIS A 105 -17.87 3.30 3.42
C HIS A 105 -18.60 4.37 4.23
N GLY A 106 -18.00 4.75 5.35
CA GLY A 106 -18.37 5.95 6.10
C GLY A 106 -17.21 6.94 6.05
N ASN A 107 -17.47 8.17 5.58
CA ASN A 107 -16.53 9.29 5.55
C ASN A 107 -15.19 8.99 4.84
N LEU A 108 -15.12 9.22 3.53
CA LEU A 108 -13.88 9.02 2.75
C LEU A 108 -12.90 10.21 2.78
N ASN A 109 -13.25 11.30 3.44
CA ASN A 109 -12.49 12.56 3.35
C ASN A 109 -11.36 12.66 4.39
N LEU A 110 -11.31 11.73 5.35
CA LEU A 110 -10.41 11.81 6.50
C LEU A 110 -9.10 11.04 6.30
N ASN A 111 -9.12 9.96 5.54
CA ASN A 111 -7.95 9.16 5.20
C ASN A 111 -8.02 8.70 3.74
N ARG A 112 -6.91 8.89 3.03
CA ARG A 112 -6.73 8.45 1.64
C ARG A 112 -5.99 7.11 1.51
N TYR A 113 -5.35 6.62 2.58
CA TYR A 113 -4.59 5.36 2.58
C TYR A 113 -5.51 4.18 2.90
N LEU A 114 -6.04 3.56 1.85
CA LEU A 114 -7.17 2.63 1.91
C LEU A 114 -6.75 1.20 1.55
N PHE A 115 -7.05 0.76 0.33
CA PHE A 115 -6.77 -0.61 -0.12
C PHE A 115 -5.26 -0.87 -0.16
N SER A 116 -4.81 -2.00 0.42
CA SER A 116 -3.39 -2.36 0.52
C SER A 116 -2.51 -1.26 1.16
N GLY A 117 -3.12 -0.39 1.96
CA GLY A 117 -2.47 0.79 2.54
C GLY A 117 -2.09 1.88 1.53
N LYS A 118 -2.56 1.79 0.29
CA LYS A 118 -2.22 2.71 -0.80
C LYS A 118 -3.11 3.93 -0.85
N GLU A 119 -2.55 5.02 -1.34
CA GLU A 119 -3.26 6.28 -1.43
C GLU A 119 -4.24 6.28 -2.60
N LEU A 120 -5.51 6.49 -2.30
CA LEU A 120 -6.55 6.74 -3.29
C LEU A 120 -6.39 8.14 -3.88
N GLN A 121 -6.32 8.22 -5.21
CA GLN A 121 -6.43 9.48 -5.94
C GLN A 121 -7.90 9.88 -6.01
N ASP A 122 -8.31 10.71 -5.06
CA ASP A 122 -9.69 11.11 -4.77
C ASP A 122 -10.17 12.36 -5.52
N GLN A 123 -9.42 12.79 -6.53
CA GLN A 123 -9.78 13.94 -7.35
C GLN A 123 -11.00 13.61 -8.23
N SER A 124 -11.91 14.57 -8.39
CA SER A 124 -13.05 14.45 -9.30
C SER A 124 -12.68 15.00 -10.67
N LEU A 125 -12.92 14.22 -11.72
CA LEU A 125 -12.89 14.63 -13.12
C LEU A 125 -14.24 14.29 -13.80
N GLY A 126 -14.87 15.28 -14.43
CA GLY A 126 -16.16 15.17 -15.11
C GLY A 126 -17.27 14.64 -14.21
N GLY A 127 -17.26 15.05 -12.94
CA GLY A 127 -18.20 14.57 -11.92
C GLY A 127 -18.00 13.12 -11.47
N LYS A 128 -16.89 12.48 -11.84
CA LYS A 128 -16.51 11.13 -11.41
C LYS A 128 -15.21 11.16 -10.65
N LEU A 129 -15.12 10.31 -9.62
CA LEU A 129 -13.87 10.10 -8.89
C LEU A 129 -12.83 9.45 -9.82
N LEU A 130 -11.59 9.93 -9.79
CA LEU A 130 -10.48 9.27 -10.50
C LEU A 130 -10.31 7.85 -9.98
N GLY A 131 -10.34 7.65 -8.67
CA GLY A 131 -10.55 6.35 -8.05
C GLY A 131 -9.40 5.35 -8.20
N LEU A 132 -8.23 5.82 -8.65
CA LEU A 132 -7.03 5.00 -8.82
C LEU A 132 -6.22 4.96 -7.52
N TYR A 133 -5.60 3.83 -7.23
CA TYR A 133 -4.66 3.68 -6.14
C TYR A 133 -3.22 3.90 -6.61
N ASP A 134 -2.47 4.72 -5.89
CA ASP A 134 -1.05 4.94 -6.15
C ASP A 134 -0.20 3.92 -5.37
N PHE A 135 0.41 2.97 -6.10
CA PHE A 135 1.28 1.95 -5.55
C PHE A 135 2.77 2.36 -5.55
N GLY A 136 3.10 3.54 -6.07
CA GLY A 136 4.49 3.99 -6.28
C GLY A 136 4.89 3.83 -7.73
N SER A 137 5.21 2.61 -8.17
CA SER A 137 5.66 2.37 -9.55
C SER A 137 4.52 2.28 -10.57
N ARG A 138 3.28 2.07 -10.11
CA ARG A 138 2.07 1.95 -10.95
C ARG A 138 0.84 2.55 -10.28
N PHE A 139 -0.11 3.02 -11.08
CA PHE A 139 -1.48 3.28 -10.63
C PHE A 139 -2.34 2.04 -10.86
N TYR A 140 -3.24 1.75 -9.93
CA TYR A 140 -4.13 0.59 -9.95
C TYR A 140 -5.58 1.03 -10.04
N ASP A 141 -6.34 0.42 -10.96
CA ASP A 141 -7.79 0.62 -11.06
C ASP A 141 -8.52 -0.52 -10.33
N PRO A 142 -9.16 -0.25 -9.18
CA PRO A 142 -9.91 -1.25 -8.43
C PRO A 142 -11.23 -1.66 -9.10
N THR A 143 -11.77 -0.84 -10.01
CA THR A 143 -13.01 -1.12 -10.74
C THR A 143 -12.78 -2.20 -11.80
N LEU A 144 -11.66 -2.11 -12.51
CA LEU A 144 -11.25 -3.11 -13.50
C LEU A 144 -10.46 -4.27 -12.88
N GLY A 145 -9.84 -4.06 -11.72
CA GLY A 145 -8.94 -5.02 -11.11
C GLY A 145 -7.63 -5.17 -11.89
N ARG A 146 -7.11 -4.07 -12.44
CA ARG A 146 -5.96 -4.04 -13.36
C ARG A 146 -5.04 -2.87 -13.08
N TRP A 147 -3.77 -3.02 -13.45
CA TRP A 147 -2.86 -1.90 -13.51
C TRP A 147 -3.25 -0.93 -14.62
N PHE A 148 -3.09 0.36 -14.35
CA PHE A 148 -3.26 1.42 -15.34
C PHE A 148 -2.07 1.48 -16.30
N ASN A 149 -0.87 1.23 -15.80
CA ASN A 149 0.38 1.23 -16.57
C ASN A 149 0.93 -0.19 -16.75
N VAL A 150 1.73 -0.38 -17.80
CA VAL A 150 2.46 -1.62 -18.09
C VAL A 150 3.40 -1.95 -16.93
N ASP A 151 3.40 -3.21 -16.49
CA ASP A 151 4.36 -3.75 -15.53
C ASP A 151 5.82 -3.52 -15.94
N PRO A 152 6.65 -2.82 -15.13
CA PRO A 152 8.08 -2.68 -15.40
C PRO A 152 8.84 -4.01 -15.47
N ARG A 153 8.37 -5.05 -14.77
CA ARG A 153 9.01 -6.37 -14.65
C ARG A 153 8.38 -7.44 -15.53
N LEU A 154 7.22 -7.16 -16.12
CA LEU A 154 6.50 -8.07 -17.02
C LEU A 154 6.32 -9.48 -16.40
N GLU A 155 5.93 -9.54 -15.12
CA GLU A 155 5.93 -10.78 -14.34
C GLU A 155 4.96 -11.85 -14.87
N PHE A 156 3.88 -11.41 -15.53
CA PHE A 156 2.79 -12.25 -16.00
C PHE A 156 2.56 -12.12 -17.50
N VAL A 157 1.81 -13.08 -18.05
CA VAL A 157 1.39 -13.09 -19.46
C VAL A 157 0.70 -11.77 -19.87
N SER A 158 -0.08 -11.20 -18.95
CA SER A 158 -0.64 -9.86 -19.13
C SER A 158 0.14 -8.86 -18.28
N PRO A 159 0.73 -7.80 -18.87
CA PRO A 159 1.46 -6.78 -18.13
C PRO A 159 0.56 -5.85 -17.31
N TYR A 160 -0.76 -6.08 -17.34
CA TYR A 160 -1.76 -5.31 -16.58
C TYR A 160 -2.41 -6.13 -15.45
N GLY A 161 -2.01 -7.41 -15.29
CA GLY A 161 -2.58 -8.30 -14.28
C GLY A 161 -2.21 -7.87 -12.86
N TYR A 162 -3.20 -7.73 -11.98
CA TYR A 162 -2.99 -7.49 -10.55
C TYR A 162 -2.94 -8.80 -9.78
N CYS A 163 -1.90 -8.99 -8.95
CA CYS A 163 -1.79 -10.09 -7.99
C CYS A 163 -2.04 -11.49 -8.58
N ALA A 164 -1.61 -11.74 -9.82
CA ALA A 164 -1.91 -12.99 -10.56
C ALA A 164 -3.41 -13.37 -10.59
N ASN A 165 -4.32 -12.38 -10.56
CA ASN A 165 -5.77 -12.53 -10.38
C ASN A 165 -6.21 -13.18 -9.06
N ASN A 166 -5.38 -13.17 -8.03
CA ASN A 166 -5.71 -13.66 -6.70
C ASN A 166 -5.36 -12.64 -5.60
N PRO A 167 -6.08 -11.50 -5.55
CA PRO A 167 -5.81 -10.42 -4.60
C PRO A 167 -6.28 -10.72 -3.17
N VAL A 168 -6.79 -11.93 -2.90
CA VAL A 168 -7.13 -12.37 -1.54
C VAL A 168 -5.89 -12.93 -0.82
N LEU A 169 -4.97 -13.51 -1.59
CA LEU A 169 -3.72 -14.12 -1.10
C LEU A 169 -2.49 -13.25 -1.34
N TYR A 170 -2.46 -12.52 -2.46
CA TYR A 170 -1.30 -11.74 -2.84
C TYR A 170 -1.56 -10.24 -2.72
N ILE A 171 -0.51 -9.50 -2.37
CA ILE A 171 -0.43 -8.05 -2.38
C ILE A 171 0.78 -7.63 -3.22
N ASP A 172 0.70 -6.54 -3.97
CA ASP A 172 1.87 -5.88 -4.54
C ASP A 172 2.22 -4.66 -3.67
N PRO A 173 3.32 -4.65 -2.90
CA PRO A 173 3.62 -3.55 -1.99
C PRO A 173 4.13 -2.28 -2.67
N ASN A 174 4.69 -2.34 -3.88
CA ASN A 174 5.35 -1.19 -4.53
C ASN A 174 4.92 -0.97 -5.98
N GLY A 175 3.97 -1.77 -6.47
CA GLY A 175 3.59 -1.79 -7.86
C GLY A 175 4.70 -2.36 -8.74
N GLU A 176 5.47 -3.34 -8.26
CA GLU A 176 6.49 -4.05 -9.06
C GLU A 176 6.46 -5.55 -8.86
N ASP A 177 6.44 -6.00 -7.59
CA ASP A 177 6.54 -7.41 -7.25
C ASP A 177 5.40 -7.85 -6.31
N ILE A 178 4.81 -9.00 -6.59
CA ILE A 178 3.80 -9.58 -5.69
C ILE A 178 4.42 -10.31 -4.49
N VAL A 179 3.81 -10.11 -3.33
CA VAL A 179 4.08 -10.74 -2.04
C VAL A 179 2.91 -11.65 -1.68
N LEU A 180 3.22 -12.83 -1.15
CA LEU A 180 2.22 -13.74 -0.61
C LEU A 180 2.00 -13.44 0.86
N THR A 181 0.77 -13.12 1.23
CA THR A 181 0.40 -12.84 2.62
C THR A 181 -0.23 -14.07 3.24
N ILE A 182 0.56 -14.83 4.01
CA ILE A 182 0.07 -15.94 4.82
C ILE A 182 0.30 -15.60 6.29
N SER A 183 -0.79 -15.40 7.03
CA SER A 183 -0.77 -15.22 8.49
C SER A 183 -0.74 -16.55 9.25
N LYS A 184 0.08 -17.50 8.78
CA LYS A 184 0.33 -18.77 9.48
C LYS A 184 1.82 -18.95 9.63
N GLU A 185 2.22 -19.43 10.80
CA GLU A 185 3.58 -19.91 11.05
C GLU A 185 4.02 -20.83 9.91
N VAL A 186 5.02 -20.40 9.16
CA VAL A 186 5.65 -21.25 8.16
C VAL A 186 6.74 -22.03 8.89
N THR A 187 6.44 -23.30 9.18
CA THR A 187 7.46 -24.24 9.67
C THR A 187 8.12 -24.91 8.48
N VAL A 188 9.41 -24.65 8.28
CA VAL A 188 10.24 -25.42 7.35
C VAL A 188 10.99 -26.47 8.17
N THR A 189 10.68 -27.74 7.94
CA THR A 189 11.39 -28.87 8.54
C THR A 189 12.35 -29.46 7.52
N VAL A 190 13.66 -29.33 7.77
CA VAL A 190 14.69 -30.02 6.98
C VAL A 190 15.07 -31.29 7.74
N ALA A 191 14.53 -32.42 7.31
CA ALA A 191 14.89 -33.72 7.86
C ALA A 191 16.30 -34.10 7.37
N THR A 192 17.24 -34.25 8.29
CA THR A 192 18.57 -34.81 7.98
C THR A 192 18.72 -36.17 8.65
N ARG A 193 19.70 -36.96 8.20
CA ARG A 193 19.93 -38.32 8.72
C ARG A 193 20.42 -38.34 10.19
N LEU A 194 20.83 -37.20 10.74
CA LEU A 194 21.41 -37.09 12.09
C LEU A 194 20.64 -36.14 13.02
N ILE A 195 20.10 -35.03 12.50
CA ILE A 195 19.37 -34.01 13.29
C ILE A 195 18.28 -33.36 12.42
N ASP A 196 17.09 -33.12 12.97
CA ASP A 196 16.06 -32.31 12.31
C ASP A 196 16.30 -30.82 12.59
N LEU A 197 16.43 -30.01 11.53
CA LEU A 197 16.47 -28.55 11.67
C LEU A 197 15.05 -28.00 11.48
N LYS A 198 14.52 -27.36 12.52
CA LYS A 198 13.19 -26.73 12.49
C LYS A 198 13.33 -25.21 12.49
N ILE A 199 12.96 -24.57 11.38
CA ILE A 199 12.89 -23.12 11.29
C ILE A 199 11.42 -22.73 11.33
N THR A 200 11.02 -22.01 12.37
CA THR A 200 9.69 -21.41 12.49
C THR A 200 9.84 -19.93 12.21
N VAL A 201 9.24 -19.44 11.12
CA VAL A 201 9.14 -18.01 10.86
C VAL A 201 7.73 -17.55 11.27
N PRO A 202 7.59 -16.79 12.37
CA PRO A 202 6.33 -16.14 12.68
C PRO A 202 6.06 -15.06 11.62
N ASP A 203 4.83 -15.02 11.10
CA ASP A 203 4.30 -13.96 10.25
C ASP A 203 5.16 -13.60 9.01
N TRP A 204 5.51 -14.61 8.20
CA TRP A 204 6.25 -14.38 6.96
C TRP A 204 5.47 -13.48 5.98
N THR A 205 6.03 -12.31 5.71
CA THR A 205 5.49 -11.26 4.85
C THR A 205 6.50 -10.90 3.73
N GLY A 206 7.06 -11.93 3.08
CA GLY A 206 8.10 -11.77 2.06
C GLY A 206 7.59 -11.87 0.63
N ALA A 207 8.21 -11.12 -0.29
CA ALA A 207 8.08 -11.39 -1.73
C ALA A 207 8.51 -12.83 -2.01
N ARG A 208 7.94 -13.45 -3.03
CA ARG A 208 8.31 -14.80 -3.46
C ARG A 208 9.78 -14.82 -3.91
N LYS A 209 10.74 -14.96 -2.99
CA LYS A 209 12.09 -15.44 -3.32
C LYS A 209 11.94 -16.93 -3.61
N LEU A 210 11.61 -17.24 -4.86
CA LEU A 210 11.85 -18.58 -5.38
C LEU A 210 13.35 -18.84 -5.23
N PHE A 211 13.70 -19.72 -4.30
CA PHE A 211 15.06 -20.27 -4.22
C PHE A 211 15.27 -21.12 -5.49
N THR A 212 15.69 -20.48 -6.57
CA THR A 212 15.95 -21.10 -7.88
C THR A 212 17.29 -21.84 -7.92
N LYS A 213 18.03 -21.85 -6.81
CA LYS A 213 19.29 -22.58 -6.64
C LYS A 213 19.32 -23.26 -5.28
N SER A 214 19.96 -24.43 -5.24
CA SER A 214 20.33 -25.13 -4.01
C SER A 214 21.25 -24.26 -3.17
N ILE A 215 20.80 -23.87 -1.97
CA ILE A 215 21.63 -23.24 -0.95
C ILE A 215 22.19 -24.36 -0.08
N THR A 216 23.51 -24.44 0.02
CA THR A 216 24.20 -25.38 0.90
C THR A 216 24.81 -24.56 2.04
N LEU A 217 24.23 -24.66 3.23
CA LEU A 217 24.79 -24.04 4.43
C LEU A 217 25.84 -25.00 5.01
N GLN A 218 27.09 -24.57 5.15
CA GLN A 218 28.17 -25.36 5.76
C GLN A 218 28.82 -24.62 6.92
N GLY A 219 29.07 -25.34 8.01
CA GLY A 219 29.83 -24.84 9.16
C GLY A 219 29.15 -23.68 9.90
N ASP A 220 29.94 -22.68 10.27
CA ASP A 220 29.56 -21.58 11.16
C ASP A 220 28.53 -20.59 10.57
N GLU A 221 28.14 -20.78 9.30
CA GLU A 221 27.11 -19.96 8.62
C GLU A 221 25.68 -20.18 9.17
N ILE A 222 25.46 -21.21 9.99
CA ILE A 222 24.17 -21.43 10.67
C ILE A 222 23.85 -20.30 11.66
N LEU A 223 24.86 -19.64 12.24
CA LEU A 223 24.65 -18.62 13.28
C LEU A 223 24.41 -17.20 12.73
N LEU A 224 24.88 -16.87 11.52
CA LEU A 224 24.75 -15.52 10.97
C LEU A 224 23.38 -15.24 10.32
N ALA A 225 22.66 -16.27 9.87
CA ALA A 225 21.33 -16.08 9.26
C ALA A 225 20.21 -15.83 10.30
N ALA A 226 20.47 -16.03 11.60
CA ALA A 226 19.51 -15.77 12.66
C ALA A 226 19.53 -14.33 13.20
N LEU A 227 20.50 -13.50 12.77
CA LEU A 227 20.66 -12.11 13.24
C LEU A 227 20.20 -11.07 12.20
N ASP A 228 19.78 -11.48 11.01
CA ASP A 228 19.39 -10.58 9.91
C ASP A 228 18.02 -10.96 9.29
N ILE A 229 17.15 -11.59 10.08
CA ILE A 229 15.71 -11.74 9.82
C ILE A 229 14.95 -11.07 10.96
#